data_AF-A0A6J4VMM3-F1
#
_entry.id   AF-A0A6J4VMM3-F1
#
_cell.length_a   1.000
_cell.length_b   1.000
_cell.length_c   1.000
_cell.angle_alpha   90.00
_cell.angle_beta   90.00
_cell.angle_gamma   90.00
#
_symmetry.space_group_name_H-M   'P 1'
#
loop_
_entity.id
_entity.type
_entity.pdbx_description
1 polymer ?
#
loop_
_entity_poly.entity_id
_entity_poly.type
_entity_poly.pdbx_seq_one_letter_code
_entity_poly.pdbx_strand_id
1 'polypeptide(L)'
;SARVRREAYVGPWLPEPLVDAADPEPGPGDRVALAESLSTAFLVLLETLSPKERAAFLLHDVFAYGYAEVAEIVGESEAYCRQLARRARARLAERRPRFPASPAERERLTERFLRACLEGDMAALLATLAEDVTVWSDGGGKVLAARKPVVGREKVARFLLGLMKLAPPDTTFRSAPVNGRPGLVVVVAGRSVEVLSFEVDGGAIRGIYAVVNPDKLRAVPAFVG
;
A
#
# COMPACT_ATOMS: atom_id res chain seq x y z
N SER A 1 -2.99 -21.30 -12.59
CA SER A 1 -3.84 -20.17 -12.13
C SER A 1 -3.04 -19.30 -11.15
N ALA A 2 -3.46 -18.05 -10.88
CA ALA A 2 -2.80 -17.14 -9.94
C ALA A 2 -2.52 -17.76 -8.54
N ARG A 3 -3.27 -18.82 -8.18
CA ARG A 3 -3.11 -19.64 -6.97
C ARG A 3 -1.79 -20.41 -6.89
N VAL A 4 -1.34 -21.06 -7.97
CA VAL A 4 -0.11 -21.89 -7.98
C VAL A 4 1.15 -21.03 -7.89
N ARG A 5 1.10 -19.78 -8.38
CA ARG A 5 2.22 -18.82 -8.26
C ARG A 5 2.39 -18.26 -6.83
N ARG A 6 1.41 -18.45 -5.93
CA ARG A 6 1.37 -17.85 -4.59
C ARG A 6 1.96 -18.74 -3.49
N GLU A 7 1.82 -20.06 -3.59
CA GLU A 7 2.42 -21.00 -2.63
C GLU A 7 3.97 -21.03 -2.71
N ALA A 8 4.54 -20.47 -3.78
CA ALA A 8 5.98 -20.30 -3.98
C ALA A 8 6.40 -18.82 -4.16
N TYR A 9 5.67 -17.88 -3.54
CA TYR A 9 6.01 -16.46 -3.67
C TYR A 9 7.23 -16.09 -2.83
N VAL A 10 8.25 -15.53 -3.47
CA VAL A 10 9.50 -15.12 -2.81
C VAL A 10 9.36 -13.68 -2.31
N GLY A 11 9.22 -13.50 -1.00
CA GLY A 11 9.15 -12.19 -0.34
C GLY A 11 7.72 -11.69 -0.07
N PRO A 12 7.57 -10.44 0.43
CA PRO A 12 6.26 -9.83 0.69
C PRO A 12 5.40 -9.71 -0.59
N TRP A 13 4.12 -10.04 -0.50
CA TRP A 13 3.12 -9.77 -1.55
C TRP A 13 2.38 -8.46 -1.23
N LEU A 14 2.30 -7.55 -2.20
CA LEU A 14 1.54 -6.30 -2.13
C LEU A 14 0.41 -6.28 -3.17
N PRO A 15 -0.71 -5.57 -2.96
CA PRO A 15 -1.74 -5.43 -3.98
C PRO A 15 -1.22 -4.72 -5.23
N GLU A 16 -1.95 -4.83 -6.34
CA GLU A 16 -1.64 -4.04 -7.53
C GLU A 16 -1.71 -2.53 -7.22
N PRO A 17 -0.74 -1.72 -7.69
CA PRO A 17 -0.75 -0.29 -7.45
C PRO A 17 -1.70 0.39 -8.45
N LEU A 18 -2.84 0.89 -7.97
CA LEU A 18 -3.70 1.77 -8.74
C LEU A 18 -3.22 3.21 -8.51
N VAL A 19 -2.80 3.86 -9.58
CA VAL A 19 -2.29 5.24 -9.55
C VAL A 19 -3.34 6.15 -10.15
N ASP A 20 -3.89 7.06 -9.35
CA ASP A 20 -4.84 8.04 -9.85
C ASP A 20 -4.07 9.14 -10.61
N ALA A 21 -4.35 9.28 -11.90
CA ALA A 21 -3.80 10.37 -12.70
C ALA A 21 -4.44 11.68 -12.23
N ALA A 22 -3.61 12.63 -11.78
CA ALA A 22 -4.09 13.93 -11.34
C ALA A 22 -4.56 14.77 -12.55
N ASP A 23 -5.87 14.95 -12.68
CA ASP A 23 -6.50 16.17 -13.21
C ASP A 23 -7.83 16.43 -12.46
N PRO A 24 -8.22 17.71 -12.23
CA PRO A 24 -8.98 18.09 -11.05
C PRO A 24 -10.48 18.23 -11.29
N GLU A 25 -11.28 17.82 -10.31
CA GLU A 25 -12.48 18.50 -9.80
C GLU A 25 -12.86 17.81 -8.47
N PRO A 26 -12.56 18.42 -7.30
CA PRO A 26 -12.86 17.81 -6.02
C PRO A 26 -14.34 18.02 -5.63
N GLY A 27 -15.13 16.94 -5.74
CA GLY A 27 -16.46 16.84 -5.13
C GLY A 27 -16.40 16.57 -3.61
N PRO A 28 -17.51 16.78 -2.87
CA PRO A 28 -17.50 17.14 -1.46
C PRO A 28 -16.89 16.08 -0.53
N GLY A 29 -15.96 16.57 0.31
CA GLY A 29 -15.08 15.82 1.19
C GLY A 29 -15.75 15.21 2.43
N ASP A 30 -14.92 14.47 3.16
CA ASP A 30 -15.16 13.71 4.40
C ASP A 30 -15.66 12.26 4.32
N ARG A 31 -16.17 11.79 3.17
CA ARG A 31 -16.35 10.33 2.93
C ARG A 31 -15.15 9.66 2.26
N VAL A 32 -14.34 10.44 1.55
CA VAL A 32 -13.21 9.95 0.76
C VAL A 32 -12.03 9.55 1.65
N ALA A 33 -11.67 10.35 2.66
CA ALA A 33 -10.55 10.05 3.55
C ALA A 33 -10.73 8.75 4.39
N LEU A 34 -11.98 8.39 4.69
CA LEU A 34 -12.29 7.12 5.35
C LEU A 34 -12.20 5.94 4.38
N ALA A 35 -12.69 6.09 3.14
CA ALA A 35 -12.58 5.11 2.07
C ALA A 35 -11.12 4.86 1.64
N GLU A 36 -10.27 5.90 1.68
CA GLU A 36 -8.83 5.88 1.36
C GLU A 36 -8.00 4.99 2.31
N SER A 37 -8.17 5.16 3.63
CA SER A 37 -7.48 4.32 4.62
C SER A 37 -8.03 2.89 4.63
N LEU A 38 -9.32 2.73 4.31
CA LEU A 38 -9.96 1.45 4.12
C LEU A 38 -9.38 0.70 2.91
N SER A 39 -9.19 1.31 1.75
CA SER A 39 -8.85 0.60 0.50
C SER A 39 -7.61 -0.33 0.59
N THR A 40 -6.45 0.14 1.06
CA THR A 40 -5.26 -0.75 1.17
C THR A 40 -5.36 -1.72 2.34
N ALA A 41 -5.82 -1.28 3.52
CA ALA A 41 -5.97 -2.16 4.68
C ALA A 41 -7.00 -3.28 4.41
N PHE A 42 -8.03 -2.93 3.64
CA PHE A 42 -9.05 -3.82 3.11
C PHE A 42 -8.47 -4.76 2.06
N LEU A 43 -7.72 -4.29 1.06
CA LEU A 43 -7.05 -5.15 0.08
C LEU A 43 -6.05 -6.12 0.74
N VAL A 44 -5.25 -5.64 1.69
CA VAL A 44 -4.33 -6.49 2.47
C VAL A 44 -5.10 -7.48 3.33
N LEU A 45 -6.20 -7.05 3.98
CA LEU A 45 -7.08 -7.96 4.71
C LEU A 45 -7.59 -9.06 3.77
N LEU A 46 -8.18 -8.70 2.63
CA LEU A 46 -8.72 -9.64 1.65
C LEU A 46 -7.67 -10.66 1.16
N GLU A 47 -6.40 -10.26 1.10
CA GLU A 47 -5.30 -11.17 0.73
C GLU A 47 -4.82 -12.06 1.89
N THR A 48 -5.07 -11.69 3.14
CA THR A 48 -4.82 -12.58 4.31
C THR A 48 -5.94 -13.58 4.58
N LEU A 49 -7.07 -13.46 3.89
CA LEU A 49 -8.23 -14.34 4.02
C LEU A 49 -8.14 -15.51 3.04
N SER A 50 -8.62 -16.68 3.46
CA SER A 50 -8.86 -17.80 2.55
C SER A 50 -9.93 -17.44 1.50
N PRO A 51 -10.02 -18.15 0.37
CA PRO A 51 -11.02 -17.86 -0.66
C PRO A 51 -12.47 -17.83 -0.14
N LYS A 52 -12.81 -18.76 0.75
CA LYS A 52 -14.14 -18.83 1.38
C LYS A 52 -14.36 -17.68 2.37
N GLU A 53 -13.32 -17.33 3.13
CA GLU A 53 -13.39 -16.22 4.08
C GLU A 53 -13.56 -14.88 3.39
N ARG A 54 -12.83 -14.66 2.29
CA ARG A 54 -12.95 -13.48 1.45
C ARG A 54 -14.33 -13.37 0.81
N ALA A 55 -14.86 -14.46 0.26
CA ALA A 55 -16.20 -14.46 -0.32
C ALA A 55 -17.27 -14.15 0.73
N ALA A 56 -17.18 -14.75 1.92
CA ALA A 56 -18.12 -14.48 3.00
C ALA A 56 -18.09 -13.01 3.45
N PHE A 57 -16.90 -12.43 3.58
CA PHE A 57 -16.72 -11.04 3.94
C PHE A 57 -17.20 -10.07 2.85
N LEU A 58 -16.87 -10.30 1.57
CA LEU A 58 -17.34 -9.43 0.49
C LEU A 58 -18.87 -9.45 0.35
N LEU A 59 -19.49 -10.64 0.34
CA LEU A 59 -20.94 -10.77 0.20
C LEU A 59 -21.67 -10.10 1.35
N HIS A 60 -21.21 -10.27 2.59
CA HIS A 60 -21.86 -9.67 3.75
C HIS A 60 -21.51 -8.18 3.94
N ASP A 61 -20.23 -7.83 4.02
CA ASP A 61 -19.78 -6.49 4.43
C ASP A 61 -19.75 -5.47 3.29
N VAL A 62 -19.67 -5.90 2.02
CA VAL A 62 -19.68 -4.99 0.84
C VAL A 62 -21.02 -5.01 0.13
N PHE A 63 -21.55 -6.21 -0.12
CA PHE A 63 -22.78 -6.40 -0.88
C PHE A 63 -24.04 -6.55 0.00
N ALA A 64 -23.89 -6.49 1.33
CA ALA A 64 -24.98 -6.47 2.30
C ALA A 64 -25.91 -7.71 2.32
N TYR A 65 -25.41 -8.88 1.90
CA TYR A 65 -26.15 -10.15 1.98
C TYR A 65 -26.32 -10.62 3.44
N GLY A 66 -27.41 -11.34 3.72
CA GLY A 66 -27.63 -11.99 5.01
C GLY A 66 -26.67 -13.16 5.24
N TYR A 67 -26.28 -13.44 6.49
CA TYR A 67 -25.34 -14.55 6.76
C TYR A 67 -25.86 -15.91 6.30
N ALA A 68 -27.18 -16.13 6.31
CA ALA A 68 -27.80 -17.36 5.81
C ALA A 68 -27.56 -17.54 4.30
N GLU A 69 -27.80 -16.49 3.50
CA GLU A 69 -27.54 -16.51 2.05
C GLU A 69 -26.05 -16.67 1.74
N VAL A 70 -25.20 -15.99 2.52
CA VAL A 70 -23.75 -16.12 2.41
C VAL A 70 -23.31 -17.56 2.69
N ALA A 71 -23.80 -18.16 3.77
CA ALA A 71 -23.48 -19.54 4.17
C ALA A 71 -23.81 -20.56 3.07
N GLU A 72 -24.97 -20.40 2.41
CA GLU A 72 -25.36 -21.20 1.25
C GLU A 72 -24.39 -21.00 0.07
N ILE A 73 -24.05 -19.75 -0.26
CA ILE A 73 -23.17 -19.43 -1.40
C ILE A 73 -21.74 -19.94 -1.19
N VAL A 74 -21.17 -19.79 0.02
CA VAL A 74 -19.79 -20.22 0.31
C VAL A 74 -19.65 -21.67 0.74
N GLY A 75 -20.77 -22.37 0.98
CA GLY A 75 -20.80 -23.76 1.44
C GLY A 75 -20.18 -23.92 2.84
N GLU A 76 -20.59 -23.06 3.77
CA GLU A 76 -20.12 -23.01 5.16
C GLU A 76 -21.29 -22.79 6.13
N SER A 77 -21.05 -22.93 7.43
CA SER A 77 -22.08 -22.60 8.43
C SER A 77 -22.24 -21.09 8.64
N GLU A 78 -23.46 -20.65 8.93
CA GLU A 78 -23.77 -19.25 9.24
C GLU A 78 -22.93 -18.72 10.44
N ALA A 79 -22.68 -19.57 11.43
CA ALA A 79 -21.85 -19.26 12.58
C ALA A 79 -20.38 -19.01 12.19
N TYR A 80 -19.86 -19.79 11.24
CA TYR A 80 -18.51 -19.61 10.71
C TYR A 80 -18.40 -18.29 9.94
N CYS A 81 -19.36 -17.98 9.06
CA CYS A 81 -19.41 -16.70 8.33
C CYS A 81 -19.43 -15.48 9.29
N ARG A 82 -20.24 -15.53 10.36
CA ARG A 82 -20.27 -14.49 11.41
C ARG A 82 -18.92 -14.32 12.11
N GLN A 83 -18.27 -15.44 12.45
CA GLN A 83 -16.98 -15.40 13.12
C GLN A 83 -15.89 -14.77 12.23
N LEU A 84 -15.96 -15.00 10.93
CA LEU A 84 -15.03 -14.46 9.94
C LEU A 84 -15.21 -12.95 9.76
N ALA A 85 -16.44 -12.48 9.57
CA ALA A 85 -16.74 -11.05 9.48
C ALA A 85 -16.28 -10.29 10.73
N ARG A 86 -16.50 -10.86 11.92
CA ARG A 86 -16.00 -10.28 13.19
C ARG A 86 -14.46 -10.19 13.20
N ARG A 87 -13.75 -11.24 12.82
CA ARG A 87 -12.28 -11.25 12.78
C ARG A 87 -11.73 -10.25 11.76
N ALA A 88 -12.37 -10.14 10.60
CA ALA A 88 -12.02 -9.17 9.57
C ALA A 88 -12.16 -7.72 10.07
N ARG A 89 -13.29 -7.38 10.72
CA ARG A 89 -13.52 -6.06 11.32
C ARG A 89 -12.50 -5.72 12.42
N ALA A 90 -12.17 -6.69 13.27
CA ALA A 90 -11.15 -6.48 14.30
C ALA A 90 -9.78 -6.15 13.69
N ARG A 91 -9.35 -6.89 12.66
CA ARG A 91 -8.10 -6.62 11.94
C ARG A 91 -8.09 -5.30 11.18
N LEU A 92 -9.24 -4.86 10.64
CA LEU A 92 -9.36 -3.54 10.02
C LEU A 92 -9.27 -2.43 11.06
N ALA A 93 -9.90 -2.61 12.23
CA ALA A 93 -9.84 -1.64 13.32
C ALA A 93 -8.40 -1.47 13.85
N GLU A 94 -7.62 -2.56 13.94
CA GLU A 94 -6.20 -2.52 14.32
C GLU A 94 -5.32 -1.75 13.31
N ARG A 95 -5.73 -1.66 12.04
CA ARG A 95 -4.96 -1.04 10.93
C ARG A 95 -5.44 0.35 10.57
N ARG A 96 -6.43 0.90 11.29
CA ARG A 96 -6.94 2.25 11.04
C ARG A 96 -5.96 3.26 11.63
N PRO A 97 -5.53 4.30 10.88
CA PRO A 97 -4.73 5.38 11.46
C PRO A 97 -5.44 5.97 12.67
N ARG A 98 -4.72 6.14 13.79
CA ARG A 98 -5.31 6.73 14.99
C ARG A 98 -5.55 8.22 14.81
N PHE A 99 -4.69 8.89 14.04
CA PHE A 99 -4.76 10.31 13.73
C PHE A 99 -4.62 10.51 12.21
N PRO A 100 -5.72 10.47 11.45
CA PRO A 100 -5.66 10.66 10.01
C PRO A 100 -5.21 12.08 9.67
N ALA A 101 -4.07 12.20 8.96
CA ALA A 101 -3.58 13.49 8.45
C ALA A 101 -4.49 14.02 7.33
N SER A 102 -4.61 15.34 7.24
CA SER A 102 -5.29 16.03 6.12
C SER A 102 -4.55 15.80 4.79
N PRO A 103 -5.21 15.93 3.63
CA PRO A 103 -4.56 15.77 2.32
C PRO A 103 -3.32 16.66 2.16
N ALA A 104 -3.41 17.94 2.57
CA ALA A 104 -2.30 18.89 2.49
C ALA A 104 -1.11 18.49 3.38
N GLU A 105 -1.36 17.91 4.56
CA GLU A 105 -0.28 17.40 5.42
C GLU A 105 0.40 16.17 4.82
N ARG A 106 -0.37 15.27 4.20
CA ARG A 106 0.16 14.08 3.52
C ARG A 106 1.05 14.47 2.34
N GLU A 107 0.63 15.46 1.54
CA GLU A 107 1.39 15.99 0.42
C GLU A 107 2.70 16.62 0.89
N ARG A 108 2.65 17.55 1.86
CA ARG A 108 3.86 18.18 2.45
C ARG A 108 4.82 17.15 3.05
N LEU A 109 4.31 16.12 3.71
CA LEU A 109 5.14 15.05 4.27
C LEU A 109 5.81 14.24 3.16
N THR A 110 5.10 13.93 2.09
CA THR A 110 5.62 13.20 0.92
C THR A 110 6.70 14.01 0.21
N GLU A 111 6.51 15.31 0.03
CA GLU A 111 7.50 16.21 -0.54
C GLU A 111 8.77 16.29 0.32
N ARG A 112 8.61 16.45 1.65
CA ARG A 112 9.75 16.47 2.59
C ARG A 112 10.52 15.15 2.57
N PHE A 113 9.80 14.03 2.54
CA PHE A 113 10.41 12.70 2.44
C PHE A 113 11.19 12.55 1.14
N LEU A 114 10.59 12.89 0.00
CA LEU A 114 11.25 12.80 -1.30
C LEU A 114 12.48 13.70 -1.37
N ARG A 115 12.37 14.95 -0.90
CA ARG A 115 13.50 15.89 -0.85
C ARG A 115 14.66 15.35 -0.03
N ALA A 116 14.39 14.84 1.17
CA ALA A 116 15.42 14.27 2.03
C ALA A 116 16.11 13.06 1.38
N CYS A 117 15.36 12.22 0.66
CA CYS A 117 15.94 11.12 -0.11
C CYS A 117 16.84 11.61 -1.25
N LEU A 118 16.39 12.60 -2.03
CA LEU A 118 17.15 13.17 -3.16
C LEU A 118 18.43 13.87 -2.71
N GLU A 119 18.38 14.59 -1.59
CA GLU A 119 19.51 15.34 -1.03
C GLU A 119 20.46 14.45 -0.21
N GLY A 120 20.05 13.22 0.11
CA GLY A 120 20.81 12.33 0.98
C GLY A 120 20.81 12.78 2.45
N ASP A 121 19.87 13.64 2.86
CA ASP A 121 19.79 14.19 4.21
C ASP A 121 19.17 13.17 5.17
N MET A 122 20.05 12.48 5.91
CA MET A 122 19.66 11.51 6.92
C MET A 122 18.79 12.12 8.03
N ALA A 123 19.11 13.34 8.48
CA ALA A 123 18.39 13.96 9.59
C ALA A 123 16.99 14.37 9.18
N ALA A 124 16.86 15.00 8.01
CA ALA A 124 15.56 15.34 7.44
C ALA A 124 14.73 14.09 7.14
N LEU A 125 15.34 13.01 6.63
CA LEU A 125 14.64 11.76 6.35
C LEU A 125 14.10 11.13 7.64
N LEU A 126 14.92 11.01 8.68
CA LEU A 126 14.50 10.49 9.98
C LEU A 126 13.33 11.29 10.57
N ALA A 127 13.29 12.61 10.36
CA ALA A 127 12.21 13.49 10.83
C ALA A 127 10.87 13.29 10.09
N THR A 128 10.84 12.51 9.01
CA THR A 128 9.59 12.14 8.30
C THR A 128 9.08 10.74 8.66
N LEU A 129 9.88 9.94 9.38
CA LEU A 129 9.61 8.53 9.66
C LEU A 129 9.16 8.32 11.11
N ALA A 130 8.16 7.47 11.31
CA ALA A 130 7.82 6.97 12.64
C ALA A 130 8.94 6.04 13.16
N GLU A 131 9.11 5.93 14.48
CA GLU A 131 10.18 5.13 15.09
C GLU A 131 10.13 3.65 14.65
N ASP A 132 8.93 3.09 14.58
CA ASP A 132 8.64 1.71 14.19
C ASP A 132 8.26 1.55 12.70
N VAL A 133 8.63 2.53 11.85
CA VAL A 133 8.34 2.47 10.42
C VAL A 133 8.83 1.17 9.80
N THR A 134 8.04 0.62 8.89
CA THR A 134 8.41 -0.59 8.16
C THR A 134 8.29 -0.40 6.65
N VAL A 135 9.27 -0.91 5.92
CA VAL A 135 9.26 -1.02 4.45
C VAL A 135 8.96 -2.46 4.04
N TRP A 136 8.01 -2.64 3.14
CA TRP A 136 7.74 -3.89 2.43
C TRP A 136 8.02 -3.71 0.94
N SER A 137 8.73 -4.65 0.33
CA SER A 137 9.04 -4.61 -1.08
C SER A 137 8.52 -5.87 -1.78
N ASP A 138 7.72 -5.68 -2.82
CA ASP A 138 7.22 -6.77 -3.65
C ASP A 138 7.90 -6.74 -5.04
N GLY A 139 8.83 -7.67 -5.26
CA GLY A 139 9.49 -7.88 -6.55
C GLY A 139 9.02 -9.08 -7.36
N GLY A 140 7.98 -9.79 -6.91
CA GLY A 140 7.47 -10.96 -7.65
C GLY A 140 8.41 -12.14 -7.79
N GLY A 141 9.52 -12.16 -7.06
CA GLY A 141 10.64 -13.09 -7.30
C GLY A 141 11.36 -12.88 -8.64
N LYS A 142 11.08 -11.78 -9.36
CA LYS A 142 11.62 -11.47 -10.69
C LYS A 142 12.70 -10.41 -10.66
N VAL A 143 12.61 -9.49 -9.70
CA VAL A 143 13.57 -8.41 -9.48
C VAL A 143 14.08 -8.46 -8.05
N LEU A 144 15.23 -7.83 -7.82
CA LEU A 144 15.80 -7.72 -6.49
C LEU A 144 14.87 -6.83 -5.63
N ALA A 145 14.40 -7.38 -4.52
CA ALA A 145 13.57 -6.68 -3.54
C ALA A 145 13.92 -7.21 -2.15
N ALA A 146 13.69 -6.40 -1.11
CA ALA A 146 13.90 -6.84 0.26
C ALA A 146 13.01 -8.05 0.57
N ARG A 147 13.63 -9.24 0.69
CA ARG A 147 12.91 -10.50 0.94
C ARG A 147 12.20 -10.54 2.30
N LYS A 148 12.67 -9.72 3.24
CA LYS A 148 12.08 -9.52 4.56
C LYS A 148 11.80 -8.03 4.74
N PRO A 149 10.71 -7.66 5.45
CA PRO A 149 10.44 -6.27 5.76
C PRO A 149 11.60 -5.63 6.52
N VAL A 150 11.90 -4.37 6.18
CA VAL A 150 12.91 -3.57 6.91
C VAL A 150 12.18 -2.77 7.97
N VAL A 151 12.48 -3.03 9.24
CA VAL A 151 11.77 -2.45 10.39
C VAL A 151 12.68 -1.51 11.18
N GLY A 152 12.16 -0.33 11.52
CA GLY A 152 12.80 0.68 12.37
C GLY A 152 13.41 1.83 11.57
N ARG A 153 13.19 3.07 12.05
CA ARG A 153 13.50 4.31 11.32
C ARG A 153 14.94 4.41 10.81
N GLU A 154 15.95 4.05 11.60
CA GLU A 154 17.36 4.18 11.19
C GLU A 154 17.73 3.15 10.11
N LYS A 155 17.16 1.94 10.20
CA LYS A 155 17.39 0.88 9.20
C LYS A 155 16.70 1.23 7.89
N VAL A 156 15.46 1.72 7.96
CA VAL A 156 14.68 2.19 6.81
C VAL A 156 15.36 3.37 6.14
N ALA A 157 15.78 4.40 6.89
CA ALA A 157 16.46 5.56 6.31
C ALA A 157 17.76 5.17 5.60
N ARG A 158 18.60 4.35 6.23
CA ARG A 158 19.83 3.83 5.59
C ARG A 158 19.54 2.99 4.35
N PHE A 159 18.50 2.18 4.39
CA PHE A 159 18.07 1.37 3.25
C PHE A 159 17.66 2.25 2.07
N LEU A 160 16.79 3.24 2.29
CA LEU A 160 16.31 4.16 1.25
C LEU A 160 17.46 4.98 0.66
N LEU A 161 18.32 5.59 1.48
CA LEU A 161 19.47 6.34 0.99
C LEU A 161 20.50 5.45 0.27
N GLY A 162 20.60 4.17 0.64
CA GLY A 162 21.37 3.18 -0.10
C GLY A 162 20.83 2.93 -1.50
N LEU A 163 19.51 2.83 -1.64
CA LEU A 163 18.85 2.67 -2.94
C LEU A 163 19.03 3.91 -3.84
N MET A 164 18.95 5.11 -3.26
CA MET A 164 19.17 6.36 -4.00
C MET A 164 20.55 6.42 -4.66
N LYS A 165 21.58 5.84 -4.03
CA LYS A 165 22.94 5.75 -4.61
C LYS A 165 23.06 4.78 -5.77
N LEU A 166 22.14 3.82 -5.88
CA LEU A 166 22.09 2.81 -6.93
C LEU A 166 21.13 3.21 -8.06
N ALA A 167 20.37 4.30 -7.88
CA ALA A 167 19.40 4.76 -8.87
C ALA A 167 20.11 5.23 -10.15
N PRO A 168 19.65 4.80 -11.34
CA PRO A 168 20.14 5.32 -12.62
C PRO A 168 20.04 6.86 -12.71
N PRO A 169 20.94 7.55 -13.43
CA PRO A 169 20.93 9.01 -13.54
C PRO A 169 19.64 9.60 -14.14
N ASP A 170 18.92 8.83 -14.96
CA ASP A 170 17.66 9.19 -15.60
C ASP A 170 16.42 8.85 -14.75
N THR A 171 16.62 8.54 -13.46
CA THR A 171 15.53 8.29 -12.51
C THR A 171 14.80 9.58 -12.18
N THR A 172 13.48 9.58 -12.35
CA THR A 172 12.59 10.67 -11.96
C THR A 172 11.52 10.15 -11.00
N PHE A 173 11.00 11.04 -10.17
CA PHE A 173 10.00 10.73 -9.16
C PHE A 173 8.76 11.60 -9.41
N ARG A 174 7.59 10.98 -9.48
CA ARG A 174 6.30 11.69 -9.58
C ARG A 174 5.46 11.40 -8.36
N SER A 175 4.97 12.42 -7.67
CA SER A 175 3.99 12.21 -6.61
C SER A 175 2.62 11.95 -7.23
N ALA A 176 1.92 10.94 -6.72
CA ALA A 176 0.57 10.60 -7.13
C ALA A 176 -0.14 9.85 -5.99
N PRO A 177 -1.48 9.94 -5.89
CA PRO A 177 -2.23 9.03 -5.05
C PRO A 177 -2.10 7.60 -5.56
N VAL A 178 -1.78 6.67 -4.64
CA VAL A 178 -1.66 5.24 -4.91
C VAL A 178 -2.59 4.49 -3.99
N ASN A 179 -3.61 3.83 -4.54
CA ASN A 179 -4.65 3.14 -3.78
C ASN A 179 -5.28 4.04 -2.68
N GLY A 180 -5.48 5.33 -2.98
CA GLY A 180 -6.03 6.33 -2.05
C GLY A 180 -5.05 6.85 -0.98
N ARG A 181 -3.74 6.54 -1.09
CA ARG A 181 -2.70 7.01 -0.17
C ARG A 181 -1.72 7.94 -0.88
N PRO A 182 -1.03 8.84 -0.16
CA PRO A 182 0.12 9.52 -0.74
C PRO A 182 1.13 8.48 -1.24
N GLY A 183 1.72 8.74 -2.40
CA GLY A 183 2.64 7.82 -3.04
C GLY A 183 3.61 8.51 -3.98
N LEU A 184 4.55 7.69 -4.47
CA LEU A 184 5.54 8.08 -5.47
C LEU A 184 5.58 7.02 -6.58
N VAL A 185 5.66 7.48 -7.81
CA VAL A 185 6.01 6.65 -8.97
C VAL A 185 7.45 6.97 -9.35
N VAL A 186 8.28 5.93 -9.37
CA VAL A 186 9.67 6.02 -9.82
C VAL A 186 9.72 5.62 -11.28
N VAL A 187 10.26 6.51 -12.10
CA VAL A 187 10.30 6.37 -13.56
C VAL A 187 11.75 6.40 -14.02
N VAL A 188 12.16 5.41 -14.81
CA VAL A 188 13.50 5.32 -15.43
C VAL A 188 13.30 5.18 -16.93
N ALA A 189 13.99 6.01 -17.72
CA ALA A 189 13.83 6.08 -19.18
C ALA A 189 12.35 6.11 -19.64
N GLY A 190 11.50 6.90 -18.95
CA GLY A 190 10.08 7.04 -19.26
C GLY A 190 9.19 5.84 -18.89
N ARG A 191 9.70 4.84 -18.17
CA ARG A 191 8.92 3.67 -17.70
C ARG A 191 8.86 3.62 -16.18
N SER A 192 7.66 3.36 -15.65
CA SER A 192 7.46 3.11 -14.22
C SER A 192 8.18 1.82 -13.80
N VAL A 193 9.14 1.94 -12.89
CA VAL A 193 9.96 0.82 -12.38
C VAL A 193 9.66 0.49 -10.91
N GLU A 194 9.05 1.42 -10.19
CA GLU A 194 8.62 1.24 -8.81
C GLU A 194 7.43 2.15 -8.50
N VAL A 195 6.51 1.66 -7.68
CA VAL A 195 5.46 2.49 -7.08
C VAL A 195 5.50 2.32 -5.57
N LEU A 196 5.58 3.44 -4.85
CA LEU A 196 5.51 3.51 -3.41
C LEU A 196 4.16 4.06 -2.97
N SER A 197 3.61 3.50 -1.91
CA SER A 197 2.49 4.10 -1.15
C SER A 197 2.86 4.22 0.32
N PHE A 198 2.40 5.28 0.96
CA PHE A 198 2.74 5.59 2.34
C PHE A 198 1.54 5.46 3.27
N GLU A 199 1.75 4.79 4.40
CA GLU A 199 0.89 4.88 5.57
C GLU A 199 1.38 6.01 6.46
N VAL A 200 0.52 7.00 6.66
CA VAL A 200 0.79 8.18 7.48
C VAL A 200 -0.10 8.15 8.71
N ASP A 201 0.50 8.31 9.88
CA ASP A 201 -0.19 8.43 11.17
C ASP A 201 0.57 9.44 12.05
N GLY A 202 -0.14 10.34 12.71
CA GLY A 202 0.48 11.34 13.61
C GLY A 202 1.51 12.26 12.94
N GLY A 203 1.39 12.53 11.64
CA GLY A 203 2.30 13.40 10.89
C GLY A 203 3.63 12.74 10.48
N ALA A 204 3.76 11.43 10.62
CA ALA A 204 4.94 10.66 10.21
C ALA A 204 4.57 9.45 9.35
N ILE A 205 5.50 9.00 8.51
CA ILE A 205 5.34 7.78 7.71
C ILE A 205 5.62 6.57 8.60
N ARG A 206 4.60 5.74 8.79
CA ARG A 206 4.64 4.49 9.57
C ARG A 206 4.79 3.24 8.71
N GLY A 207 4.38 3.32 7.44
CA GLY A 207 4.49 2.21 6.50
C GLY A 207 4.88 2.70 5.11
N ILE A 208 5.76 1.95 4.46
CA ILE A 208 6.17 2.16 3.07
C ILE A 208 5.97 0.86 2.32
N TYR A 209 5.12 0.87 1.29
CA TYR A 209 4.84 -0.30 0.46
C TYR A 209 5.36 -0.06 -0.95
N ALA A 210 6.45 -0.73 -1.30
CA ALA A 210 7.14 -0.61 -2.56
C ALA A 210 6.80 -1.78 -3.49
N VAL A 211 6.06 -1.50 -4.56
CA VAL A 211 5.80 -2.47 -5.64
C VAL A 211 6.86 -2.26 -6.73
N VAL A 212 7.75 -3.24 -6.87
CA VAL A 212 8.78 -3.30 -7.93
C VAL A 212 8.55 -4.47 -8.89
N ASN A 213 7.50 -5.27 -8.65
CA ASN A 213 7.14 -6.41 -9.49
C ASN A 213 6.71 -5.94 -10.89
N PRO A 214 7.47 -6.27 -11.96
CA PRO A 214 7.22 -5.76 -13.29
C PRO A 214 5.90 -6.24 -13.89
N ASP A 215 5.29 -7.32 -13.40
CA ASP A 215 3.96 -7.74 -13.85
C ASP A 215 2.87 -6.78 -13.36
N LYS A 216 3.00 -6.31 -12.11
CA LYS A 216 2.03 -5.40 -11.48
C LYS A 216 2.16 -3.98 -12.02
N LEU A 217 3.37 -3.59 -12.43
CA LEU A 217 3.65 -2.25 -12.95
C LEU A 217 3.14 -2.03 -14.38
N ARG A 218 2.73 -3.08 -15.11
CA ARG A 218 2.17 -2.94 -16.47
C ARG A 218 0.87 -2.15 -16.51
N ALA A 219 0.11 -2.15 -15.41
CA ALA A 219 -1.14 -1.42 -15.28
C ALA A 219 -0.95 0.04 -14.88
N VAL A 220 0.27 0.44 -14.50
CA VAL A 220 0.58 1.81 -14.12
C VAL A 220 0.67 2.66 -15.39
N PRO A 221 -0.06 3.79 -15.49
CA PRO A 221 0.00 4.66 -16.66
C PRO A 221 1.43 5.07 -17.00
N ALA A 222 1.73 5.12 -18.29
CA ALA A 222 2.96 5.74 -18.75
C ALA A 222 2.88 7.25 -18.46
N PHE A 223 3.84 7.74 -17.71
CA PHE A 223 3.96 9.14 -17.38
C PHE A 223 4.69 9.84 -18.54
N VAL A 224 3.93 10.29 -19.54
CA VAL A 224 4.48 11.13 -20.60
C VAL A 224 4.89 12.48 -19.97
N GLY A 225 6.10 12.93 -20.29
CA GLY A 225 6.64 14.22 -19.86
C GLY A 225 6.08 15.36 -20.68
#